data_AF-A0A0F9DZL8-F1
#
_entry.id   AF-A0A0F9DZL8-F1
#
_cell.length_a   1.000
_cell.length_b   1.000
_cell.length_c   1.000
_cell.angle_alpha   90.00
_cell.angle_beta   90.00
_cell.angle_gamma   90.00
#
_symmetry.space_group_name_H-M   'P 1'
#
loop_
_entity.id
_entity.type
_entity.pdbx_description
1 polymer ?
#
loop_
_entity_poly.entity_id
_entity_poly.type
_entity_poly.pdbx_seq_one_letter_code
_entity_poly.pdbx_strand_id
1 'polypeptide(L)'
;MTKSKPTYIWHYYHNQLVTAIFFSMPIKSRRARIKAIKDPGEHALRLRLLKIVKGKIPDEITKFVERNYSDGRRQDLSREKSVIALHKKECKNCPWNGVTIFPIQED
;
A
#
# COMPACT_ATOMS: atom_id res chain seq x y z
N MET A 1 -21.18 -15.72 -7.22
CA MET A 1 -20.64 -14.51 -6.55
C MET A 1 -19.48 -13.99 -7.38
N THR A 2 -19.57 -12.79 -7.95
CA THR A 2 -18.43 -12.15 -8.62
C THR A 2 -17.35 -11.90 -7.57
N LYS A 3 -16.15 -12.48 -7.75
CA LYS A 3 -15.00 -12.19 -6.87
C LYS A 3 -14.75 -10.68 -6.90
N SER A 4 -14.75 -10.05 -5.73
CA SER A 4 -14.43 -8.63 -5.62
C SER A 4 -12.97 -8.43 -6.04
N LYS A 5 -12.74 -7.60 -7.06
CA LYS A 5 -11.38 -7.23 -7.50
C LYS A 5 -10.66 -6.49 -6.38
N PRO A 6 -9.35 -6.71 -6.19
CA PRO A 6 -8.60 -5.99 -5.18
C PRO A 6 -8.50 -4.50 -5.51
N THR A 7 -8.58 -3.67 -4.48
CA THR A 7 -8.12 -2.28 -4.53
C THR A 7 -6.68 -2.22 -4.06
N TYR A 8 -5.78 -1.70 -4.89
CA TYR A 8 -4.40 -1.47 -4.50
C TYR A 8 -4.25 -0.09 -3.85
N ILE A 9 -3.50 -0.03 -2.75
CA ILE A 9 -3.28 1.22 -2.00
C ILE A 9 -1.80 1.37 -1.70
N TRP A 10 -1.22 2.50 -2.10
CA TRP A 10 0.13 2.89 -1.73
C TRP A 10 0.23 3.11 -0.23
N HIS A 11 1.28 2.58 0.39
CA HIS A 11 1.64 2.85 1.78
C HIS A 11 0.49 2.64 2.78
N TYR A 12 -0.35 1.63 2.53
CA TYR A 12 -1.41 1.26 3.48
C TYR A 12 -0.79 0.90 4.84
N TYR A 13 0.30 0.16 4.82
CA TYR A 13 1.23 0.01 5.94
C TYR A 13 2.51 0.81 5.65
N HIS A 14 3.18 1.29 6.70
CA HIS A 14 4.40 2.09 6.52
C HIS A 14 5.57 1.28 5.97
N ASN A 15 5.52 -0.05 6.13
CA ASN A 15 6.56 -0.98 5.75
C ASN A 15 6.21 -1.81 4.50
N GLN A 16 5.23 -1.37 3.73
CA GLN A 16 4.85 -2.00 2.46
C GLN A 16 4.63 -0.93 1.42
N LEU A 17 5.24 -1.10 0.24
CA LEU A 17 5.09 -0.16 -0.85
C LEU A 17 3.61 -0.05 -1.31
N VAL A 18 2.96 -1.20 -1.46
CA VAL A 18 1.56 -1.33 -1.87
C VAL A 18 0.91 -2.50 -1.15
N THR A 19 -0.39 -2.37 -0.87
CA THR A 19 -1.19 -3.45 -0.31
C THR A 19 -2.45 -3.63 -1.16
N ALA A 20 -2.75 -4.88 -1.53
CA ALA A 20 -4.03 -5.27 -2.11
C ALA A 20 -5.08 -5.45 -1.01
N ILE A 21 -6.24 -4.80 -1.16
CA ILE A 21 -7.33 -4.84 -0.19
C ILE A 21 -8.63 -5.29 -0.87
N PHE A 22 -9.32 -6.25 -0.23
CA PHE A 22 -10.52 -6.91 -0.77
C PHE A 22 -11.82 -6.51 -0.05
N PHE A 23 -11.78 -5.64 0.95
CA PHE A 23 -12.96 -5.18 1.70
C PHE A 23 -13.33 -3.73 1.37
N SER A 24 -14.54 -3.33 1.73
CA SER A 24 -15.09 -2.01 1.42
C SER A 24 -14.45 -0.87 2.24
N MET A 25 -14.41 0.33 1.67
CA MET A 25 -13.93 1.58 2.31
C MET A 25 -12.53 1.52 2.98
N PRO A 26 -11.51 0.92 2.34
CA PRO A 26 -10.24 0.63 3.00
C PRO A 26 -9.47 1.89 3.45
N ILE A 27 -9.54 2.98 2.68
CA ILE A 27 -8.89 4.24 3.07
C ILE A 27 -9.56 4.89 4.29
N LYS A 28 -10.90 4.95 4.35
CA LYS A 28 -11.59 5.62 5.47
C LYS A 28 -11.25 4.94 6.80
N SER A 29 -11.38 3.61 6.84
CA SER A 29 -11.05 2.82 8.02
C SER A 29 -9.58 2.95 8.40
N ARG A 30 -8.67 2.99 7.41
CA ARG A 30 -7.24 3.15 7.69
C ARG A 30 -6.89 4.55 8.19
N ARG A 31 -7.49 5.61 7.65
CA ARG A 31 -7.32 6.99 8.14
C ARG A 31 -7.78 7.14 9.59
N ALA A 32 -8.95 6.58 9.92
CA ALA A 32 -9.44 6.56 11.30
C ALA A 32 -8.46 5.84 12.23
N ARG A 33 -7.97 4.66 11.81
CA ARG A 33 -6.98 3.91 12.59
C ARG A 33 -5.65 4.64 12.75
N ILE A 34 -5.14 5.32 11.72
CA ILE A 34 -3.92 6.14 11.83
C ILE A 34 -4.10 7.20 12.93
N LYS A 35 -5.22 7.94 12.89
CA LYS A 35 -5.50 8.99 13.86
C LYS A 35 -5.71 8.49 15.29
N ALA A 36 -6.30 7.31 15.44
CA ALA A 36 -6.67 6.78 16.76
C ALA A 36 -5.51 6.13 17.53
N ILE A 37 -4.56 5.48 16.83
CA ILE A 37 -3.59 4.59 17.49
C ILE A 37 -2.14 4.73 17.02
N LYS A 38 -1.83 5.60 16.06
CA LYS A 38 -0.45 5.82 15.60
C LYS A 38 0.13 7.06 16.23
N ASP A 39 1.46 7.11 16.27
CA ASP A 39 2.18 8.26 16.81
C ASP A 39 1.77 9.54 16.04
N PRO A 40 1.39 10.63 16.74
CA PRO A 40 0.97 11.88 16.10
C PRO A 40 1.98 12.46 15.10
N GLY A 41 3.28 12.32 15.36
CA GLY A 41 4.36 12.76 14.46
C GLY A 41 4.37 12.01 13.13
N GLU A 42 3.85 10.78 13.09
CA GLU A 42 3.74 9.98 11.86
C GLU A 42 2.50 10.32 11.02
N HIS A 43 1.48 10.96 11.60
CA HIS A 43 0.15 11.10 10.97
C HIS A 43 0.23 11.84 9.64
N ALA A 44 0.92 12.97 9.60
CA ALA A 44 1.02 13.80 8.40
C ALA A 44 1.59 13.00 7.22
N LEU A 45 2.67 12.26 7.45
CA LEU A 45 3.31 11.45 6.42
C LEU A 45 2.43 10.27 5.99
N ARG A 46 1.92 9.49 6.95
CA ARG A 46 1.06 8.32 6.67
C ARG A 46 -0.20 8.73 5.90
N LEU A 47 -0.88 9.79 6.31
CA LEU A 47 -2.11 10.26 5.67
C LEU A 47 -1.86 10.84 4.27
N ARG A 48 -0.73 11.53 4.07
CA ARG A 48 -0.33 12.06 2.75
C ARG A 48 -0.04 10.94 1.75
N LEU A 49 0.58 9.85 2.18
CA LEU A 49 1.00 8.75 1.31
C LEU A 49 -0.08 7.70 1.06
N LEU A 50 -1.07 7.57 1.97
CA LEU A 50 -2.20 6.64 1.85
C LEU A 50 -3.12 7.00 0.68
N LYS A 51 -2.87 6.43 -0.50
CA LYS A 51 -3.59 6.73 -1.75
C LYS A 51 -3.90 5.46 -2.53
N ILE A 52 -5.08 5.41 -3.15
CA ILE A 52 -5.41 4.35 -4.11
C ILE A 52 -4.44 4.46 -5.29
N VAL A 53 -3.95 3.31 -5.76
CA VAL A 53 -3.18 3.22 -6.99
C VAL A 53 -4.06 3.61 -8.17
N LYS A 54 -3.64 4.59 -8.97
CA LYS A 54 -4.43 5.09 -10.11
C LYS A 54 -4.19 4.30 -11.38
N GLY A 55 -2.96 3.86 -11.60
CA GLY A 55 -2.54 3.10 -12.75
C GLY A 55 -2.91 1.62 -12.64
N LYS A 56 -2.72 0.91 -13.75
CA LYS A 56 -3.00 -0.52 -13.83
C LYS A 56 -1.83 -1.31 -13.25
N ILE A 57 -2.09 -2.09 -12.19
CA ILE A 57 -1.20 -3.19 -11.79
C ILE A 57 -1.31 -4.30 -12.85
N PRO A 58 -0.19 -4.89 -13.31
CA PRO A 58 -0.21 -5.99 -14.28
C PRO A 58 -1.19 -7.11 -13.91
N ASP A 59 -1.87 -7.68 -14.92
CA ASP A 59 -2.91 -8.68 -14.69
C ASP A 59 -2.35 -9.98 -14.09
N GLU A 60 -1.09 -10.32 -14.40
CA GLU A 60 -0.39 -11.47 -13.82
C GLU A 60 -0.18 -11.30 -12.30
N ILE A 61 0.23 -10.12 -11.86
CA ILE A 61 0.39 -9.78 -10.43
C ILE A 61 -0.97 -9.83 -9.76
N THR A 62 -2.01 -9.30 -10.41
CA THR A 62 -3.37 -9.33 -9.85
C THR A 62 -3.90 -10.75 -9.68
N LYS A 63 -3.74 -11.62 -10.68
CA LYS A 63 -4.12 -13.03 -10.58
C LYS A 63 -3.35 -13.74 -9.47
N PHE A 64 -2.06 -13.43 -9.31
CA PHE A 64 -1.22 -14.00 -8.25
C PHE A 64 -1.69 -13.57 -6.85
N VAL A 65 -1.97 -12.28 -6.67
CA VAL A 65 -2.52 -11.70 -5.43
C VAL A 65 -3.86 -12.33 -5.08
N GLU A 66 -4.76 -12.47 -6.06
CA GLU A 66 -6.08 -13.10 -5.85
C GLU A 66 -5.98 -14.55 -5.41
N ARG A 67 -5.06 -15.32 -6.00
CA ARG A 67 -4.80 -16.72 -5.60
C ARG A 67 -4.30 -16.78 -4.16
N ASN A 68 -3.27 -16.03 -3.82
CA ASN A 68 -2.68 -16.04 -2.48
C ASN A 68 -3.67 -15.57 -1.40
N TYR A 69 -4.52 -14.59 -1.72
CA TYR A 69 -5.54 -14.13 -0.78
C TYR A 69 -6.57 -15.23 -0.46
N SER A 70 -6.98 -16.02 -1.46
CA SER A 70 -7.83 -17.20 -1.21
C SER A 70 -7.18 -18.22 -0.27
N ASP A 71 -5.84 -18.27 -0.24
CA ASP A 71 -5.06 -19.14 0.65
C ASP A 71 -4.75 -18.49 2.01
N GLY A 72 -5.34 -17.31 2.32
CA GLY A 72 -5.12 -16.57 3.56
C GLY A 72 -3.77 -15.84 3.64
N ARG A 73 -3.00 -15.80 2.55
CA ARG A 73 -1.67 -15.17 2.48
C ARG A 73 -1.78 -13.74 1.96
N ARG A 74 -1.02 -12.82 2.57
CA ARG A 74 -0.85 -11.45 2.05
C ARG A 74 0.50 -11.33 1.36
N GLN A 75 0.47 -10.94 0.09
CA GLN A 75 1.69 -10.78 -0.69
C GLN A 75 2.34 -9.42 -0.43
N ASP A 76 3.65 -9.43 -0.22
CA ASP A 76 4.48 -8.23 -0.33
C ASP A 76 4.88 -8.03 -1.80
N LEU A 77 4.48 -6.88 -2.37
CA LEU A 77 4.78 -6.49 -3.74
C LEU A 77 5.86 -5.41 -3.80
N SER A 78 6.55 -5.14 -2.69
CA SER A 78 7.54 -4.06 -2.58
C SER A 78 8.78 -4.26 -3.47
N ARG A 79 9.01 -5.47 -3.98
CA ARG A 79 10.10 -5.83 -4.89
C ARG A 79 9.68 -5.94 -6.36
N GLU A 80 8.39 -5.78 -6.67
CA GLU A 80 7.88 -5.91 -8.03
C GLU A 80 8.29 -4.70 -8.88
N LYS A 81 9.08 -4.92 -9.93
CA LYS A 81 9.65 -3.84 -10.75
C LYS A 81 8.59 -2.95 -11.39
N SER A 82 7.51 -3.54 -11.87
CA SER A 82 6.38 -2.83 -12.49
C SER A 82 5.64 -1.96 -11.46
N VAL A 83 5.48 -2.44 -10.22
CA VAL A 83 4.89 -1.71 -9.10
C VAL A 83 5.78 -0.55 -8.68
N ILE A 84 7.09 -0.78 -8.54
CA ILE A 84 8.07 0.26 -8.22
C ILE A 84 8.07 1.36 -9.29
N ALA A 85 8.06 0.96 -10.57
CA ALA A 85 8.02 1.91 -11.69
C ALA A 85 6.75 2.76 -11.68
N LEU A 86 5.59 2.15 -11.36
CA LEU A 86 4.33 2.88 -11.24
C LEU A 86 4.33 3.81 -10.02
N HIS A 87 4.83 3.35 -8.87
CA HIS A 87 4.94 4.13 -7.65
C HIS A 87 5.75 5.42 -7.87
N LYS A 88 6.90 5.34 -8.56
CA LYS A 88 7.72 6.52 -8.92
C LYS A 88 6.95 7.56 -9.76
N LYS A 89 5.97 7.13 -10.55
CA LYS A 89 5.11 8.03 -11.34
C LYS A 89 4.06 8.71 -10.48
N GLU A 90 3.43 7.98 -9.56
CA GLU A 90 2.26 8.45 -8.80
C GLU A 90 2.58 9.09 -7.43
N CYS A 91 3.64 8.64 -6.77
CA CYS A 91 3.95 8.98 -5.40
C CYS A 91 5.19 9.89 -5.34
N LYS A 92 5.01 11.16 -5.70
CA LYS A 92 6.09 12.17 -5.68
C LYS A 92 6.52 12.50 -4.25
N ASN A 93 7.82 12.79 -4.07
CA ASN A 93 8.45 13.11 -2.78
C ASN A 93 8.10 12.05 -1.71
N CYS A 94 8.28 10.78 -2.08
CA CYS A 94 8.03 9.64 -1.23
C CYS A 94 9.34 9.18 -0.58
N PRO A 95 9.44 9.15 0.75
CA PRO A 95 10.63 8.71 1.49
C PRO A 95 10.78 7.18 1.56
N TRP A 96 10.08 6.42 0.72
CA TRP A 96 10.16 4.97 0.73
C TRP A 96 11.58 4.50 0.41
N ASN A 97 12.21 3.80 1.36
CA ASN A 97 13.59 3.32 1.24
C ASN A 97 13.71 1.83 0.86
N GLY A 98 12.59 1.18 0.49
CA GLY A 98 12.54 -0.26 0.24
C GLY A 98 12.08 -1.09 1.44
N VAL A 99 12.06 -0.50 2.64
CA VAL A 99 11.66 -1.16 3.90
C VAL A 99 10.56 -0.40 4.62
N THR A 100 10.66 0.93 4.69
CA THR A 100 9.73 1.80 5.40
C THR A 100 9.64 3.19 4.74
N ILE A 101 8.57 3.92 5.04
CA ILE A 101 8.42 5.35 4.69
C ILE A 101 9.06 6.29 5.72
N PHE A 102 9.49 5.79 6.88
CA PHE A 102 10.08 6.65 7.89
C PHE A 102 11.56 6.89 7.57
N PRO A 103 12.03 8.15 7.68
CA PRO A 103 13.45 8.43 7.58
C PRO A 103 14.18 7.64 8.66
N ILE A 104 15.34 7.10 8.31
CA ILE A 104 16.27 6.54 9.29
C ILE A 104 16.86 7.74 10.01
N GLN A 105 16.72 7.81 11.33
CA GLN A 105 17.47 8.80 12.11
C GLN A 105 18.95 8.42 11.98
N GLU A 106 19.75 9.32 11.43
CA GLU A 106 21.21 9.24 11.53
C GLU A 106 21.55 9.69 12.96
N ASP A 107 22.28 8.85 13.70
CA ASP A 107 22.77 9.12 15.05
C ASP A 107 23.82 10.26 15.07
#